data_AF-A0AA38Z4Z5-F1
#
_entry.id   AF-A0AA38Z4Z5-F1
#
_cell.length_a   1.000
_cell.length_b   1.000
_cell.length_c   1.000
_cell.angle_alpha   90.00
_cell.angle_beta   90.00
_cell.angle_gamma   90.00
#
_symmetry.space_group_name_H-M   'P 1'
#
loop_
_entity.id
_entity.type
_entity.pdbx_description
1 polymer ?
#
loop_
_entity_poly.entity_id
_entity_poly.type
_entity_poly.pdbx_seq_one_letter_code
_entity_poly.pdbx_strand_id
1 'polypeptide(L)'
;MASQFGSMLTRLGNLSTSDHASVVSINLFVALLCGCIVIGHLLEENRWVNESITALVIGVCTGVVILLTSGGRSSHLLVFSEDLFFIYLLPPIIFNAGFQVKKKQFFRNFITIMLFGAVGTLISCGIITSGVMQFFSKLDIGSFDIGDYLAIGAIFSATDSVCTLQVLNQDETPLLYSLVFGEGVVNDAASVVLFNAIQSFDLTHTNLRIALQFIGNFFYLFFTSTMLGVVAGLLSAYIIKTLYFGRHSTDREVALMMLMAYLSYILAELFYLSGILTVFFCGIVMSHYTWHNVTESSRVTTKHAFATLSFVAEIFIFLYVGMDALDIEKWRFVSNTPGTSVAVSSILIGLVLVGRAAFVFPLSFLSNLARKTPTEKITFRQQVGVSFFP
;
A
#
# COMPACT_ATOMS: atom_id res chain seq x y z
N MET A 1 44.98 24.65 -17.47
CA MET A 1 45.21 23.32 -16.85
C MET A 1 45.05 23.34 -15.33
N ALA A 2 45.58 24.34 -14.59
CA ALA A 2 45.40 24.45 -13.13
C ALA A 2 43.95 24.73 -12.66
N SER A 3 43.16 25.50 -13.43
CA SER A 3 41.75 25.79 -13.10
C SER A 3 40.83 24.57 -13.24
N GLN A 4 41.09 23.70 -14.24
CA GLN A 4 40.35 22.44 -14.42
C GLN A 4 40.69 21.43 -13.32
N PHE A 5 41.95 21.35 -12.88
CA PHE A 5 42.35 20.46 -11.79
C PHE A 5 41.75 20.90 -10.44
N GLY A 6 41.70 22.21 -10.18
CA GLY A 6 41.01 22.77 -9.02
C GLY A 6 39.50 22.49 -9.02
N SER A 7 38.85 22.56 -10.19
CA SER A 7 37.43 22.19 -10.35
C SER A 7 37.16 20.69 -10.19
N MET A 8 38.13 19.84 -10.57
CA MET A 8 38.06 18.39 -10.36
C MET A 8 38.25 18.02 -8.89
N LEU A 9 39.19 18.67 -8.20
CA LEU A 9 39.41 18.48 -6.75
C LEU A 9 38.24 18.99 -5.90
N THR A 10 37.60 20.09 -6.29
CA THR A 10 36.36 20.55 -5.63
C THR A 10 35.18 19.64 -5.96
N ARG A 11 35.07 19.10 -7.18
CA ARG A 11 34.08 18.05 -7.48
C ARG A 11 34.33 16.78 -6.66
N LEU A 12 35.56 16.28 -6.58
CA LEU A 12 35.91 15.11 -5.77
C LEU A 12 35.68 15.36 -4.27
N GLY A 13 36.03 16.56 -3.78
CA GLY A 13 35.76 16.97 -2.41
C GLY A 13 34.26 16.98 -2.11
N ASN A 14 33.47 17.61 -2.98
CA ASN A 14 32.00 17.68 -2.84
C ASN A 14 31.33 16.29 -2.95
N LEU A 15 31.84 15.41 -3.82
CA LEU A 15 31.39 14.01 -3.92
C LEU A 15 31.69 13.22 -2.64
N SER A 16 32.90 13.34 -2.07
CA SER A 16 33.22 12.65 -0.81
C SER A 16 32.39 13.17 0.37
N THR A 17 32.11 14.47 0.42
CA THR A 17 31.25 15.04 1.47
C THR A 17 29.77 14.66 1.29
N SER A 18 29.28 14.49 0.05
CA SER A 18 27.91 14.02 -0.18
C SER A 18 27.74 12.54 0.16
N ASP A 19 28.74 11.71 -0.15
CA ASP A 19 28.73 10.28 0.19
C ASP A 19 28.78 10.06 1.70
N HIS A 20 29.52 10.89 2.44
CA HIS A 20 29.50 10.85 3.90
C HIS A 20 28.15 11.30 4.48
N ALA A 21 27.50 12.32 3.90
CA ALA A 21 26.19 12.77 4.35
C ALA A 21 25.09 11.72 4.13
N SER A 22 25.10 11.02 2.99
CA SER A 22 24.15 9.94 2.70
C SER A 22 24.38 8.70 3.57
N VAL A 23 25.64 8.37 3.88
CA VAL A 23 25.96 7.29 4.83
C VAL A 23 25.48 7.65 6.24
N VAL A 24 25.65 8.90 6.68
CA VAL A 24 25.15 9.35 7.99
C VAL A 24 23.63 9.29 8.07
N SER A 25 22.90 9.67 7.01
CA SER A 25 21.44 9.62 7.01
C SER A 25 20.91 8.19 7.02
N ILE A 26 21.51 7.28 6.25
CA ILE A 26 21.18 5.86 6.27
C ILE A 26 21.48 5.26 7.66
N ASN A 27 22.62 5.60 8.27
CA ASN A 27 22.96 5.13 9.61
C ASN A 27 21.94 5.59 10.66
N LEU A 28 21.53 6.86 10.62
CA LEU A 28 20.50 7.39 11.51
C LEU A 28 19.17 6.65 11.31
N PHE A 29 18.78 6.45 10.06
CA PHE A 29 17.54 5.75 9.72
C PHE A 29 17.55 4.28 10.21
N VAL A 30 18.65 3.54 10.00
CA VAL A 30 18.81 2.18 10.50
C VAL A 30 18.81 2.13 12.02
N ALA A 31 19.49 3.08 12.68
CA ALA A 31 19.48 3.16 14.15
C ALA A 31 18.07 3.41 14.70
N LEU A 32 17.28 4.26 14.04
CA LEU A 32 15.88 4.51 14.41
C LEU A 32 15.02 3.27 14.20
N LEU A 33 15.18 2.55 13.09
CA LEU A 33 14.50 1.26 12.87
C LEU A 33 14.80 0.26 14.00
N CYS A 34 16.08 0.09 14.36
CA CYS A 34 16.46 -0.75 15.49
C CYS A 34 15.82 -0.26 16.79
N GLY A 35 15.81 1.06 17.03
CA GLY A 35 15.14 1.68 18.16
C GLY A 35 13.65 1.36 18.22
N CYS A 36 12.92 1.44 17.09
CA CYS A 36 11.52 1.09 16.99
C CYS A 36 11.25 -0.36 17.36
N ILE A 37 12.10 -1.29 16.90
CA ILE A 37 11.95 -2.72 17.22
C ILE A 37 12.16 -2.96 18.72
N VAL A 38 13.21 -2.37 19.31
CA VAL A 38 13.52 -2.54 20.74
C VAL A 38 12.44 -1.90 21.61
N ILE A 39 12.03 -0.67 21.31
CA ILE A 39 11.00 0.05 22.06
C ILE A 39 9.64 -0.64 21.89
N GLY A 40 9.30 -1.09 20.69
CA GLY A 40 8.09 -1.85 20.42
C GLY A 40 8.01 -3.12 21.27
N HIS A 41 9.09 -3.90 21.31
CA HIS A 41 9.15 -5.11 22.15
C HIS A 41 9.05 -4.80 23.65
N LEU A 42 9.64 -3.70 24.13
CA LEU A 42 9.52 -3.27 25.53
C LEU A 42 8.10 -2.78 25.89
N LEU A 43 7.36 -2.26 24.91
CA LEU A 43 5.99 -1.77 25.08
C LEU A 43 4.92 -2.85 24.82
N GLU A 44 5.33 -4.06 24.44
CA GLU A 44 4.44 -5.20 24.15
C GLU A 44 3.57 -5.60 25.36
N GLU A 45 4.01 -5.30 26.58
CA GLU A 45 3.22 -5.52 27.80
C GLU A 45 1.97 -4.63 27.88
N ASN A 46 1.94 -3.49 27.17
CA ASN A 46 0.79 -2.61 27.11
C ASN A 46 -0.16 -3.00 25.97
N ARG A 47 -1.35 -3.50 26.31
CA ARG A 47 -2.42 -3.88 25.36
C ARG A 47 -2.90 -2.78 24.40
N TRP A 48 -2.47 -1.53 24.60
CA TRP A 48 -2.93 -0.35 23.85
C TRP A 48 -1.91 0.12 22.81
N VAL A 49 -0.69 -0.42 22.80
CA VAL A 49 0.40 0.03 21.93
C VAL A 49 0.78 -1.09 20.97
N ASN A 50 0.47 -0.91 19.69
CA ASN A 50 0.94 -1.78 18.60
C ASN A 50 2.32 -1.28 18.13
N GLU A 51 3.17 -2.17 17.61
CA GLU A 51 4.47 -1.87 17.05
C GLU A 51 4.40 -0.77 15.97
N SER A 52 3.37 -0.78 15.13
CA SER A 52 3.17 0.23 14.08
C SER A 52 2.87 1.62 14.63
N ILE A 53 2.08 1.69 15.71
CA ILE A 53 1.78 2.96 16.39
C ILE A 53 3.08 3.51 17.01
N THR A 54 3.88 2.63 17.60
CA THR A 54 5.19 2.98 18.16
C THR A 54 6.13 3.52 17.08
N ALA A 55 6.22 2.84 15.94
CA ALA A 55 7.03 3.28 14.80
C ALA A 55 6.56 4.64 14.26
N LEU A 56 5.25 4.85 14.12
CA LEU A 56 4.67 6.11 13.68
C LEU A 56 5.00 7.25 14.65
N VAL A 57 4.81 7.04 15.96
CA VAL A 57 5.09 8.05 16.99
C VAL A 57 6.58 8.39 17.01
N ILE A 58 7.47 7.39 16.94
CA ILE A 58 8.92 7.62 16.86
C ILE A 58 9.27 8.39 15.58
N GLY A 59 8.65 8.05 14.45
CA GLY A 59 8.81 8.76 13.18
C GLY A 59 8.44 10.24 13.30
N VAL A 60 7.27 10.54 13.88
CA VAL A 60 6.81 11.91 14.15
C VAL A 60 7.76 12.63 15.12
N CYS A 61 8.16 12.01 16.23
CA CYS A 61 9.12 12.60 17.17
C CYS A 61 10.45 12.93 16.49
N THR A 62 10.94 12.02 15.64
CA THR A 62 12.16 12.22 14.85
C THR A 62 11.99 13.38 13.86
N GLY A 63 10.86 13.45 13.16
CA GLY A 63 10.53 14.56 12.28
C GLY A 63 10.51 15.90 13.02
N VAL A 64 9.95 15.96 14.24
CA VAL A 64 9.97 17.18 15.08
C VAL A 64 11.41 17.57 15.44
N VAL A 65 12.22 16.62 15.89
CA VAL A 65 13.63 16.87 16.26
C VAL A 65 14.41 17.41 15.06
N ILE A 66 14.20 16.84 13.88
CA ILE A 66 14.85 17.28 12.64
C ILE A 66 14.37 18.69 12.25
N LEU A 67 13.07 18.97 12.35
CA LEU A 67 12.51 20.29 12.06
C LEU A 67 13.08 21.38 12.98
N LEU A 68 13.17 21.09 14.28
CA LEU A 68 13.75 22.00 15.27
C LEU A 68 15.24 22.23 15.04
N THR A 69 15.99 21.18 14.70
CA THR A 69 17.44 21.24 14.48
C THR A 69 17.79 21.95 13.17
N SER A 70 16.99 21.75 12.11
CA SER A 70 17.20 22.36 10.79
C SER A 70 16.70 23.82 10.71
N GLY A 71 16.07 24.34 11.77
CA GLY A 71 15.55 25.70 11.82
C GLY A 71 14.53 26.02 10.71
N GLY A 72 13.78 25.01 10.25
CA GLY A 72 12.81 25.14 9.15
C GLY A 72 13.42 25.35 7.75
N ARG A 73 14.75 25.28 7.59
CA ARG A 73 15.39 25.22 6.27
C ARG A 73 15.54 23.77 5.86
N SER A 74 14.55 23.30 5.10
CA SER A 74 14.56 22.13 4.20
C SER A 74 15.45 20.96 4.64
N SER A 75 14.85 19.99 5.33
CA SER A 75 15.50 18.72 5.65
C SER A 75 15.51 17.81 4.41
N HIS A 76 16.39 18.12 3.46
CA HIS A 76 16.67 17.29 2.28
C HIS A 76 17.08 15.83 2.60
N LEU A 77 17.34 15.53 3.87
CA LEU A 77 17.58 14.17 4.37
C LEU A 77 16.34 13.27 4.37
N LEU A 78 15.14 13.83 4.20
CA LEU A 78 13.86 13.13 4.42
C LEU A 78 12.87 13.20 3.26
N VAL A 79 13.32 13.51 2.05
CA VAL A 79 12.40 13.56 0.91
C VAL A 79 11.86 12.15 0.65
N PHE A 80 10.54 12.02 0.71
CA PHE A 80 9.83 10.78 0.40
C PHE A 80 10.19 10.30 -1.01
N SER A 81 10.76 9.10 -1.11
CA SER A 81 10.99 8.43 -2.38
C SER A 81 9.85 7.46 -2.64
N GLU A 82 8.99 7.83 -3.59
CA GLU A 82 7.91 6.97 -4.10
C GLU A 82 8.47 5.65 -4.63
N ASP A 83 9.60 5.70 -5.34
CA ASP A 83 10.29 4.51 -5.83
C ASP A 83 10.69 3.57 -4.69
N LEU A 84 11.22 4.11 -3.58
CA LEU A 84 11.59 3.29 -2.43
C LEU A 84 10.35 2.55 -1.88
N PHE A 85 9.25 3.28 -1.72
CA PHE A 85 7.98 2.74 -1.24
C PHE A 85 7.42 1.63 -2.14
N PHE A 86 7.15 1.94 -3.41
CA PHE A 86 6.49 1.02 -4.33
C PHE A 86 7.39 -0.13 -4.78
N ILE A 87 8.68 0.13 -5.01
CA ILE A 87 9.58 -0.88 -5.57
C ILE A 87 10.13 -1.78 -4.46
N TYR A 88 10.48 -1.26 -3.28
CA TYR A 88 11.21 -2.05 -2.28
C TYR A 88 10.38 -2.48 -1.08
N LEU A 89 9.50 -1.62 -0.55
CA LEU A 89 8.79 -1.89 0.71
C LEU A 89 7.49 -2.65 0.48
N LEU A 90 6.72 -2.25 -0.54
CA LEU A 90 5.39 -2.80 -0.79
C LEU A 90 5.38 -4.28 -1.22
N PRO A 91 6.26 -4.76 -2.13
CA PRO A 91 6.16 -6.13 -2.64
C PRO A 91 6.34 -7.22 -1.57
N PRO A 92 7.31 -7.13 -0.63
CA PRO A 92 7.43 -8.08 0.48
C PRO A 92 6.17 -8.21 1.34
N ILE A 93 5.50 -7.10 1.62
CA ILE A 93 4.32 -7.05 2.49
C ILE A 93 3.16 -7.77 1.82
N ILE A 94 2.85 -7.39 0.58
CA ILE A 94 1.75 -7.98 -0.19
C ILE A 94 2.02 -9.45 -0.49
N PHE A 95 3.26 -9.80 -0.82
CA PHE A 95 3.64 -11.18 -1.06
C PHE A 95 3.44 -12.05 0.19
N ASN A 96 3.91 -11.59 1.35
CA ASN A 96 3.72 -12.29 2.62
C ASN A 96 2.23 -12.45 2.95
N ALA A 97 1.43 -11.39 2.78
CA ALA A 97 -0.02 -11.44 2.95
C ALA A 97 -0.69 -12.48 2.02
N GLY A 98 -0.33 -12.49 0.73
CA GLY A 98 -0.82 -13.47 -0.24
C GLY A 98 -0.36 -14.90 0.05
N PHE A 99 0.84 -15.07 0.58
CA PHE A 99 1.38 -16.36 0.93
C PHE A 99 0.69 -16.97 2.16
N GLN A 100 0.35 -16.14 3.16
CA GLN A 100 -0.28 -16.58 4.40
C GLN A 100 -1.80 -16.65 4.35
N VAL A 101 -2.46 -16.01 3.38
CA VAL A 101 -3.93 -15.93 3.32
C VAL A 101 -4.62 -17.29 3.37
N LYS A 102 -5.72 -17.39 4.12
CA LYS A 102 -6.58 -18.58 4.17
C LYS A 102 -7.38 -18.71 2.87
N LYS A 103 -6.75 -19.29 1.84
CA LYS A 103 -7.25 -19.43 0.44
C LYS A 103 -8.73 -19.83 0.34
N LYS A 104 -9.16 -20.86 1.09
CA LYS A 104 -10.55 -21.33 1.08
C LYS A 104 -11.53 -20.24 1.52
N GLN A 105 -11.17 -19.47 2.54
CA GLN A 105 -11.98 -18.36 3.04
C GLN A 105 -11.99 -17.20 2.05
N PHE A 106 -10.83 -16.86 1.50
CA PHE A 106 -10.68 -15.80 0.50
C PHE A 106 -11.56 -16.07 -0.74
N PHE A 107 -11.40 -17.23 -1.38
CA PHE A 107 -12.16 -17.56 -2.60
C PHE A 107 -13.66 -17.75 -2.35
N ARG A 108 -14.07 -18.21 -1.15
CA ARG A 108 -15.48 -18.27 -0.78
C ARG A 108 -16.13 -16.88 -0.71
N ASN A 109 -15.37 -15.86 -0.32
CA ASN A 109 -15.83 -14.48 -0.16
C ASN A 109 -15.46 -13.57 -1.34
N PHE A 110 -14.89 -14.12 -2.41
CA PHE A 110 -14.32 -13.37 -3.52
C PHE A 110 -15.31 -12.39 -4.16
N ILE A 111 -16.58 -12.78 -4.33
CA ILE A 111 -17.61 -11.88 -4.87
C ILE A 111 -17.85 -10.68 -3.95
N THR A 112 -17.83 -10.88 -2.64
CA THR A 112 -17.98 -9.78 -1.67
C THR A 112 -16.77 -8.86 -1.69
N ILE A 113 -15.57 -9.42 -1.82
CA ILE A 113 -14.31 -8.67 -1.97
C ILE A 113 -14.36 -7.80 -3.23
N MET A 114 -14.72 -8.38 -4.38
CA MET A 114 -14.86 -7.64 -5.63
C MET A 114 -15.94 -6.56 -5.54
N LEU A 115 -17.06 -6.83 -4.86
CA LEU A 115 -18.11 -5.84 -4.65
C LEU A 115 -17.61 -4.66 -3.82
N PHE A 116 -16.93 -4.91 -2.69
CA PHE A 116 -16.38 -3.82 -1.87
C PHE A 116 -15.27 -3.06 -2.59
N GLY A 117 -14.31 -3.74 -3.21
CA GLY A 117 -13.17 -3.09 -3.85
C GLY A 117 -13.49 -2.40 -5.18
N ALA A 118 -14.44 -2.89 -5.98
CA ALA A 118 -14.77 -2.26 -7.27
C ALA A 118 -15.97 -1.30 -7.17
N VAL A 119 -17.05 -1.71 -6.49
CA VAL A 119 -18.24 -0.84 -6.37
C VAL A 119 -18.06 0.18 -5.24
N GLY A 120 -17.42 -0.22 -4.14
CA GLY A 120 -17.16 0.70 -3.02
C GLY A 120 -16.25 1.87 -3.40
N THR A 121 -15.29 1.64 -4.30
CA THR A 121 -14.38 2.68 -4.80
C THR A 121 -15.08 3.67 -5.71
N LEU A 122 -15.94 3.20 -6.61
CA LEU A 122 -16.77 4.08 -7.42
C LEU A 122 -17.70 4.95 -6.58
N ILE A 123 -18.32 4.37 -5.55
CA ILE A 123 -19.17 5.12 -4.60
C ILE A 123 -18.33 6.15 -3.84
N SER A 124 -17.17 5.75 -3.29
CA SER A 124 -16.28 6.63 -2.54
C SER A 124 -15.75 7.77 -3.42
N CYS A 125 -15.30 7.48 -4.63
CA CYS A 125 -14.84 8.50 -5.57
C CYS A 125 -15.94 9.51 -5.89
N GLY A 126 -17.18 9.07 -6.12
CA GLY A 126 -18.30 9.98 -6.38
C GLY A 126 -18.61 10.90 -5.19
N ILE A 127 -18.58 10.36 -3.97
CA ILE A 127 -18.82 11.13 -2.74
C ILE A 127 -17.69 12.13 -2.48
N ILE A 128 -16.43 11.69 -2.61
CA ILE A 128 -15.27 12.56 -2.39
C ILE A 128 -15.23 13.66 -3.45
N THR A 129 -15.40 13.32 -4.74
CA THR A 129 -15.42 14.31 -5.84
C THR A 129 -16.50 15.38 -5.61
N SER A 130 -17.74 14.95 -5.32
CA SER A 130 -18.85 15.88 -5.10
C SER A 130 -18.65 16.73 -3.84
N GLY A 131 -18.13 16.13 -2.77
CA GLY A 131 -17.80 16.83 -1.54
C GLY A 131 -16.70 17.88 -1.73
N VAL A 132 -15.59 17.51 -2.36
CA VAL A 132 -14.47 18.42 -2.64
C VAL A 132 -14.95 19.57 -3.53
N MET A 133 -15.70 19.29 -4.60
CA MET A 133 -16.27 20.33 -5.47
C MET A 133 -17.14 21.33 -4.69
N GLN A 134 -17.97 20.85 -3.74
CA GLN A 134 -18.84 21.72 -2.94
C GLN A 134 -18.09 22.53 -1.87
N PHE A 135 -17.10 21.93 -1.20
CA PHE A 135 -16.38 22.55 -0.09
C PHE A 135 -15.21 23.41 -0.54
N PHE A 136 -14.42 22.97 -1.52
CA PHE A 136 -13.25 23.73 -2.01
C PHE A 136 -13.69 24.98 -2.77
N SER A 137 -14.80 24.90 -3.51
CA SER A 137 -15.42 26.09 -4.12
C SER A 137 -15.78 27.18 -3.11
N LYS A 138 -16.06 26.82 -1.85
CA LYS A 138 -16.35 27.78 -0.78
C LYS A 138 -15.12 28.33 -0.07
N LEU A 139 -13.98 27.64 -0.18
CA LEU A 139 -12.74 28.00 0.51
C LEU A 139 -11.79 28.84 -0.35
N ASP A 140 -12.17 29.16 -1.59
CA ASP A 140 -11.41 29.96 -2.56
C ASP A 140 -9.97 29.44 -2.80
N ILE A 141 -9.82 28.12 -2.74
CA ILE A 141 -8.54 27.41 -2.94
C ILE A 141 -8.34 27.21 -4.44
N GLY A 142 -8.05 28.29 -5.16
CA GLY A 142 -7.71 28.25 -6.58
C GLY A 142 -8.83 27.79 -7.52
N SER A 143 -8.56 27.88 -8.82
CA SER A 143 -9.45 27.42 -9.88
C SER A 143 -9.05 26.01 -10.32
N PHE A 144 -9.73 24.99 -9.79
CA PHE A 144 -9.62 23.61 -10.25
C PHE A 144 -10.62 23.32 -11.36
N ASP A 145 -10.21 22.53 -12.35
CA ASP A 145 -11.11 22.01 -13.37
C ASP A 145 -11.88 20.79 -12.84
N ILE A 146 -12.95 20.38 -13.53
CA ILE A 146 -13.75 19.20 -13.19
C ILE A 146 -12.88 17.93 -13.16
N GLY A 147 -11.88 17.85 -14.05
CA GLY A 147 -10.90 16.77 -14.08
C GLY A 147 -10.07 16.66 -12.80
N ASP A 148 -9.69 17.78 -12.19
CA ASP A 148 -8.89 17.79 -10.96
C ASP A 148 -9.70 17.27 -9.77
N TYR A 149 -10.98 17.68 -9.66
CA TYR A 149 -11.87 17.17 -8.61
C TYR A 149 -12.09 15.66 -8.73
N LEU A 150 -12.27 15.16 -9.95
CA LEU A 150 -12.40 13.72 -10.22
C LEU A 150 -11.11 12.97 -9.88
N ALA A 151 -9.94 13.53 -10.24
CA ALA A 151 -8.65 12.95 -9.92
C ALA A 151 -8.43 12.83 -8.40
N ILE A 152 -8.78 13.88 -7.63
CA ILE A 152 -8.76 13.84 -6.16
C ILE A 152 -9.69 12.73 -5.64
N GLY A 153 -10.91 12.64 -6.18
CA GLY A 153 -11.82 11.57 -5.82
C GLY A 153 -11.27 10.17 -6.08
N ALA A 154 -10.62 9.95 -7.22
CA ALA A 154 -10.02 8.67 -7.58
C ALA A 154 -8.85 8.31 -6.67
N ILE A 155 -7.94 9.25 -6.40
CA ILE A 155 -6.77 9.05 -5.54
C ILE A 155 -7.20 8.72 -4.11
N PHE A 156 -8.11 9.53 -3.52
CA PHE A 156 -8.57 9.31 -2.14
C PHE A 156 -9.61 8.18 -2.00
N SER A 157 -10.11 7.62 -3.12
CA SER A 157 -10.91 6.40 -3.08
C SER A 157 -10.07 5.15 -2.85
N ALA A 158 -8.79 5.18 -3.22
CA ALA A 158 -7.80 4.18 -2.84
C ALA A 158 -7.56 4.25 -1.34
N THR A 159 -7.79 3.13 -0.65
CA THR A 159 -7.59 3.00 0.79
C THR A 159 -6.58 1.90 1.03
N ASP A 160 -5.51 2.24 1.73
CA ASP A 160 -4.43 1.30 1.99
C ASP A 160 -4.77 0.35 3.15
N SER A 161 -5.20 -0.85 2.80
CA SER A 161 -5.49 -1.89 3.79
C SER A 161 -4.29 -2.32 4.62
N VAL A 162 -3.04 -2.03 4.22
CA VAL A 162 -1.84 -2.55 4.89
C VAL A 162 -1.78 -2.12 6.36
N CYS A 163 -2.09 -0.85 6.67
CA CYS A 163 -2.07 -0.36 8.05
C CYS A 163 -3.07 -1.09 8.96
N THR A 164 -4.26 -1.34 8.42
CA THR A 164 -5.34 -1.99 9.17
C THR A 164 -5.00 -3.44 9.53
N LEU A 165 -4.33 -4.16 8.63
CA LEU A 165 -4.02 -5.58 8.81
C LEU A 165 -3.07 -5.84 9.97
N GLN A 166 -2.33 -4.84 10.40
CA GLN A 166 -1.41 -4.97 11.52
C GLN A 166 -2.13 -4.99 12.86
N VAL A 167 -3.31 -4.38 12.92
CA VAL A 167 -4.19 -4.47 14.09
C VAL A 167 -5.04 -5.74 14.01
N LEU A 168 -5.28 -6.26 12.80
CA LEU A 168 -6.08 -7.47 12.60
C LEU A 168 -5.25 -8.74 12.60
N ASN A 169 -5.46 -9.58 13.62
CA ASN A 169 -4.89 -10.92 13.61
C ASN A 169 -5.68 -11.87 12.68
N GLN A 170 -5.00 -12.47 11.70
CA GLN A 170 -5.56 -13.42 10.75
C GLN A 170 -6.08 -14.72 11.42
N ASP A 171 -5.58 -15.06 12.61
CA ASP A 171 -6.03 -16.25 13.33
C ASP A 171 -7.30 -16.01 14.14
N GLU A 172 -7.46 -14.82 14.70
CA GLU A 172 -8.67 -14.45 15.43
C GLU A 172 -9.82 -14.08 14.49
N THR A 173 -9.55 -13.33 13.42
CA THR A 173 -10.58 -12.77 12.52
C THR A 173 -10.32 -13.05 11.03
N PRO A 174 -10.23 -14.32 10.60
CA PRO A 174 -9.82 -14.69 9.25
C PRO A 174 -10.73 -14.16 8.13
N LEU A 175 -12.03 -14.02 8.41
CA LEU A 175 -12.99 -13.44 7.47
C LEU A 175 -12.73 -11.95 7.26
N LEU A 176 -12.54 -11.21 8.35
CA LEU A 176 -12.36 -9.76 8.33
C LEU A 176 -11.03 -9.40 7.66
N TYR A 177 -9.95 -10.10 8.04
CA TYR A 177 -8.64 -10.00 7.40
C TYR A 177 -8.74 -10.20 5.88
N SER A 178 -9.38 -11.29 5.45
CA SER A 178 -9.52 -11.59 4.01
C SER A 178 -10.35 -10.56 3.25
N LEU A 179 -11.38 -9.98 3.90
CA LEU A 179 -12.24 -8.96 3.31
C LEU A 179 -11.51 -7.63 3.14
N VAL A 180 -10.89 -7.12 4.22
CA VAL A 180 -10.22 -5.82 4.23
C VAL A 180 -9.00 -5.83 3.32
N PHE A 181 -8.17 -6.88 3.39
CA PHE A 181 -7.03 -7.03 2.49
C PHE A 181 -7.46 -7.15 1.03
N GLY A 182 -8.42 -8.05 0.76
CA GLY A 182 -8.89 -8.28 -0.60
C GLY A 182 -9.53 -7.03 -1.21
N GLU A 183 -10.30 -6.30 -0.42
CA GLU A 183 -10.86 -5.01 -0.82
C GLU A 183 -9.76 -4.03 -1.20
N GLY A 184 -8.74 -3.84 -0.35
CA GLY A 184 -7.62 -2.93 -0.62
C GLY A 184 -6.92 -3.23 -1.95
N VAL A 185 -6.59 -4.51 -2.19
CA VAL A 185 -5.93 -4.91 -3.45
C VAL A 185 -6.81 -4.67 -4.68
N VAL A 186 -8.12 -4.93 -4.59
CA VAL A 186 -9.04 -4.66 -5.71
C VAL A 186 -9.27 -3.15 -5.88
N ASN A 187 -9.28 -2.41 -4.78
CA ASN A 187 -9.43 -0.96 -4.77
C ASN A 187 -8.27 -0.27 -5.48
N ASP A 188 -7.02 -0.66 -5.20
CA ASP A 188 -5.86 -0.11 -5.88
C ASP A 188 -5.90 -0.30 -7.39
N ALA A 189 -6.36 -1.47 -7.85
CA ALA A 189 -6.59 -1.68 -9.28
C ALA A 189 -7.73 -0.81 -9.82
N ALA A 190 -8.82 -0.65 -9.07
CA ALA A 190 -9.97 0.16 -9.48
C ALA A 190 -9.63 1.66 -9.57
N SER A 191 -8.89 2.19 -8.60
CA SER A 191 -8.49 3.61 -8.54
C SER A 191 -7.54 3.97 -9.69
N VAL A 192 -6.59 3.09 -10.05
CA VAL A 192 -5.71 3.29 -11.22
C VAL A 192 -6.52 3.34 -12.52
N VAL A 193 -7.50 2.44 -12.71
CA VAL A 193 -8.37 2.47 -13.89
C VAL A 193 -9.18 3.76 -13.93
N LEU A 194 -9.65 4.22 -12.77
CA LEU A 194 -10.46 5.44 -12.64
C LEU A 194 -9.63 6.67 -12.96
N PHE A 195 -8.42 6.75 -12.43
CA PHE A 195 -7.48 7.83 -12.69
C PHE A 195 -7.11 7.91 -14.18
N ASN A 196 -6.76 6.77 -14.80
CA ASN A 196 -6.47 6.71 -16.23
C ASN A 196 -7.69 7.08 -17.09
N ALA A 197 -8.90 6.67 -16.68
CA ALA A 197 -10.13 7.03 -17.36
C ALA A 197 -10.38 8.54 -17.31
N ILE A 198 -10.14 9.18 -16.16
CA ILE A 198 -10.28 10.63 -15.99
C ILE A 198 -9.32 11.40 -16.88
N GLN A 199 -8.05 10.97 -16.99
CA GLN A 199 -7.07 11.60 -17.89
C GLN A 199 -7.44 11.46 -19.37
N SER A 200 -8.08 10.36 -19.75
CA SER A 200 -8.53 10.12 -21.12
C SER A 200 -9.86 10.81 -21.47
N PHE A 201 -10.52 11.43 -20.49
CA PHE A 201 -11.86 11.97 -20.64
C PHE A 201 -11.83 13.38 -21.22
N ASP A 202 -12.35 13.55 -22.44
CA ASP A 202 -12.63 14.85 -23.01
C ASP A 202 -14.07 15.26 -22.62
N LEU A 203 -14.21 16.37 -21.89
CA LEU A 203 -15.40 16.77 -21.11
C LEU A 203 -16.68 17.06 -21.94
N THR A 204 -16.67 16.82 -23.24
CA THR A 204 -17.71 17.26 -24.17
C THR A 204 -18.76 16.20 -24.49
N HIS A 205 -18.50 14.90 -24.26
CA HIS A 205 -19.45 13.84 -24.60
C HIS A 205 -19.53 12.71 -23.55
N THR A 206 -20.46 12.81 -22.61
CA THR A 206 -20.83 11.68 -21.73
C THR A 206 -21.58 10.61 -22.53
N ASN A 207 -20.89 9.55 -22.95
CA ASN A 207 -21.48 8.43 -23.67
C ASN A 207 -21.48 7.15 -22.82
N LEU A 208 -22.56 6.35 -22.93
CA LEU A 208 -22.62 4.97 -22.37
C LEU A 208 -21.43 4.10 -22.79
N ARG A 209 -20.82 4.40 -23.94
CA ARG A 209 -19.59 3.75 -24.40
C ARG A 209 -18.41 3.94 -23.45
N ILE A 210 -18.31 5.09 -22.78
CA ILE A 210 -17.20 5.40 -21.87
C ILE A 210 -17.32 4.59 -20.58
N ALA A 211 -18.53 4.48 -20.03
CA ALA A 211 -18.79 3.60 -18.88
C ALA A 211 -18.48 2.13 -19.22
N LEU A 212 -18.82 1.69 -20.43
CA LEU A 212 -18.55 0.34 -20.89
C LEU A 212 -17.05 0.10 -21.13
N GLN A 213 -16.33 1.09 -21.65
CA GLN A 213 -14.87 1.08 -21.79
C GLN A 213 -14.17 1.06 -20.42
N PHE A 214 -14.67 1.80 -19.43
CA PHE A 214 -14.16 1.78 -18.06
C PHE A 214 -14.27 0.38 -17.44
N ILE A 215 -15.47 -0.21 -17.51
CA ILE A 215 -15.70 -1.58 -17.03
C ILE A 215 -14.80 -2.57 -17.77
N GLY A 216 -14.65 -2.42 -19.09
CA GLY A 216 -13.76 -3.23 -19.92
C GLY A 216 -12.29 -3.12 -19.50
N ASN A 217 -11.79 -1.90 -19.27
CA ASN A 217 -10.41 -1.64 -18.82
C ASN A 217 -10.17 -2.21 -17.42
N PHE A 218 -11.14 -2.09 -16.51
CA PHE A 218 -11.06 -2.67 -15.18
C PHE A 218 -10.91 -4.20 -15.26
N PHE A 219 -11.80 -4.87 -15.99
CA PHE A 219 -11.70 -6.32 -16.15
C PHE A 219 -10.41 -6.72 -16.89
N TYR A 220 -9.99 -5.94 -17.89
CA TYR A 220 -8.72 -6.18 -18.57
C TYR A 220 -7.55 -6.16 -17.60
N LEU A 221 -7.33 -5.05 -16.87
CA LEU A 221 -6.23 -4.92 -15.90
C LEU A 221 -6.34 -5.97 -14.81
N PHE A 222 -7.55 -6.24 -14.31
CA PHE A 222 -7.77 -7.26 -13.29
C PHE A 222 -7.35 -8.65 -13.79
N PHE A 223 -7.86 -9.10 -14.93
CA PHE A 223 -7.58 -10.44 -15.45
C PHE A 223 -6.14 -10.60 -15.94
N THR A 224 -5.54 -9.60 -16.58
CA THR A 224 -4.14 -9.71 -17.04
C THR A 224 -3.16 -9.68 -15.88
N SER A 225 -3.37 -8.81 -14.87
CA SER A 225 -2.51 -8.75 -13.68
C SER A 225 -2.61 -10.03 -12.84
N THR A 226 -3.82 -10.57 -12.66
CA THR A 226 -4.01 -11.86 -11.98
C THR A 226 -3.38 -13.01 -12.76
N MET A 227 -3.56 -13.07 -14.09
CA MET A 227 -2.96 -14.10 -14.93
C MET A 227 -1.43 -14.08 -14.87
N LEU A 228 -0.81 -12.90 -14.93
CA LEU A 228 0.64 -12.75 -14.79
C LEU A 228 1.13 -13.29 -13.44
N GLY A 229 0.43 -12.99 -12.36
CA GLY A 229 0.77 -13.47 -11.02
C GLY A 229 0.67 -15.00 -10.91
N VAL A 230 -0.40 -15.57 -11.47
CA VAL A 230 -0.61 -17.02 -11.53
C VAL A 230 0.49 -17.69 -12.33
N VAL A 231 0.83 -17.17 -13.51
CA VAL A 231 1.91 -17.70 -14.36
C VAL A 231 3.25 -17.64 -13.65
N ALA A 232 3.60 -16.52 -13.01
CA ALA A 232 4.84 -16.38 -12.25
C ALA A 232 4.92 -17.37 -11.07
N GLY A 233 3.81 -17.56 -10.35
CA GLY A 233 3.72 -18.51 -9.23
C GLY A 233 3.85 -19.97 -9.68
N LEU A 234 3.21 -20.34 -10.79
CA LEU A 234 3.32 -21.68 -11.39
C LEU A 234 4.72 -21.93 -11.97
N LEU A 235 5.32 -20.92 -12.59
CA LEU A 235 6.69 -20.98 -13.10
C LEU A 235 7.68 -21.22 -11.96
N SER A 236 7.52 -20.53 -10.83
CA SER A 236 8.30 -20.79 -9.62
C SER A 236 8.15 -22.24 -9.13
N ALA A 237 6.91 -22.73 -9.06
CA ALA A 237 6.64 -24.11 -8.66
C ALA A 237 7.30 -25.13 -9.61
N TYR A 238 7.30 -24.86 -10.92
CA TYR A 238 7.93 -25.68 -11.94
C TYR A 238 9.47 -25.66 -11.85
N ILE A 239 10.07 -24.48 -11.68
CA ILE A 239 11.52 -24.33 -11.51
C ILE A 239 11.99 -25.09 -10.28
N ILE A 240 11.33 -24.91 -9.13
CA ILE A 240 11.69 -25.59 -7.88
C ILE A 240 11.52 -27.11 -8.01
N LYS A 241 10.43 -27.57 -8.64
CA LYS A 241 10.22 -29.00 -8.91
C LYS A 241 11.29 -29.59 -9.83
N THR A 242 11.74 -28.84 -10.83
CA THR A 242 12.80 -29.28 -11.75
C THR A 242 14.17 -29.31 -11.06
N LEU A 243 14.46 -28.30 -10.23
CA LEU A 243 15.70 -28.23 -9.44
C LEU A 243 15.80 -29.32 -8.36
N TYR A 244 14.66 -29.89 -7.93
CA TYR A 244 14.58 -31.02 -7.02
C TYR A 244 15.46 -32.21 -7.46
N PHE A 245 15.69 -32.38 -8.77
CA PHE A 245 16.48 -33.49 -9.32
C PHE A 245 18.00 -33.36 -9.10
N GLY A 246 18.51 -32.17 -8.70
CA GLY A 246 19.94 -31.85 -8.80
C GLY A 246 20.71 -31.73 -7.48
N ARG A 247 20.11 -31.17 -6.41
CA ARG A 247 20.69 -31.02 -5.04
C ARG A 247 19.78 -30.13 -4.18
N HIS A 248 19.49 -30.54 -2.95
CA HIS A 248 18.76 -29.70 -1.98
C HIS A 248 19.67 -28.64 -1.36
N SER A 249 19.17 -27.41 -1.32
CA SER A 249 19.75 -26.33 -0.53
C SER A 249 18.64 -25.37 -0.15
N THR A 250 18.37 -25.24 1.14
CA THR A 250 17.30 -24.43 1.71
C THR A 250 17.36 -22.99 1.23
N ASP A 251 18.57 -22.40 1.22
CA ASP A 251 18.77 -21.00 0.84
C ASP A 251 18.36 -20.71 -0.61
N ARG A 252 18.62 -21.64 -1.54
CA ARG A 252 18.26 -21.45 -2.96
C ARG A 252 16.76 -21.51 -3.17
N GLU A 253 16.07 -22.42 -2.49
CA GLU A 253 14.61 -22.55 -2.59
C GLU A 253 13.92 -21.27 -2.09
N VAL A 254 14.34 -20.76 -0.92
CA VAL A 254 13.80 -19.51 -0.34
C VAL A 254 14.13 -18.30 -1.21
N ALA A 255 15.39 -18.17 -1.67
CA ALA A 255 15.81 -17.06 -2.53
C ALA A 255 15.06 -17.02 -3.86
N LEU A 256 14.85 -18.19 -4.50
CA LEU A 256 14.08 -18.27 -5.75
C LEU A 256 12.63 -17.83 -5.55
N MET A 257 11.98 -18.22 -4.45
CA MET A 257 10.62 -17.77 -4.17
C MET A 257 10.55 -16.24 -4.00
N MET A 258 11.50 -15.62 -3.28
CA MET A 258 11.56 -14.16 -3.13
C MET A 258 11.79 -13.46 -4.47
N LEU A 259 12.78 -13.91 -5.24
CA LEU A 259 13.12 -13.31 -6.52
C LEU A 259 11.99 -13.46 -7.54
N MET A 260 11.29 -14.60 -7.57
CA MET A 260 10.15 -14.80 -8.47
C MET A 260 8.95 -13.93 -8.09
N ALA A 261 8.70 -13.72 -6.80
CA ALA A 261 7.66 -12.80 -6.34
C ALA A 261 7.98 -11.37 -6.78
N TYR A 262 9.23 -10.93 -6.55
CA TYR A 262 9.69 -9.60 -6.94
C TYR A 262 9.68 -9.40 -8.46
N LEU A 263 10.12 -10.41 -9.22
CA LEU A 263 10.07 -10.41 -10.68
C LEU A 263 8.63 -10.26 -11.19
N SER A 264 7.65 -10.91 -10.54
CA SER A 264 6.24 -10.77 -10.92
C SER A 264 5.74 -9.33 -10.78
N TYR A 265 6.14 -8.64 -9.71
CA TYR A 265 5.79 -7.24 -9.46
C TYR A 265 6.41 -6.32 -10.51
N ILE A 266 7.72 -6.42 -10.74
CA ILE A 266 8.43 -5.56 -11.70
C ILE A 266 7.96 -5.81 -13.14
N LEU A 267 7.63 -7.05 -13.50
CA LEU A 267 7.03 -7.34 -14.80
C LEU A 267 5.65 -6.72 -14.96
N ALA A 268 4.84 -6.69 -13.91
CA ALA A 268 3.53 -6.04 -13.96
C ALA A 268 3.68 -4.53 -14.20
N GLU A 269 4.58 -3.86 -13.47
CA GLU A 269 4.88 -2.44 -13.66
C GLU A 269 5.39 -2.16 -15.09
N LEU A 270 6.27 -3.02 -15.63
CA LEU A 270 6.76 -2.90 -17.01
C LEU A 270 5.62 -2.99 -18.06
N PHE A 271 4.56 -3.75 -17.76
CA PHE A 271 3.39 -3.91 -18.62
C PHE A 271 2.24 -2.95 -18.28
N TYR A 272 2.45 -1.96 -17.40
CA TYR A 272 1.41 -1.04 -16.92
C TYR A 272 0.18 -1.78 -16.32
N LEU A 273 0.46 -2.89 -15.63
CA LEU A 273 -0.50 -3.70 -14.91
C LEU A 273 -0.45 -3.39 -13.41
N SER A 274 -1.37 -3.94 -12.61
CA SER A 274 -1.34 -3.75 -11.16
C SER A 274 -0.30 -4.68 -10.51
N GLY A 275 0.87 -4.15 -10.15
CA GLY A 275 1.92 -4.89 -9.46
C GLY A 275 1.45 -5.51 -8.14
N ILE A 276 0.65 -4.77 -7.39
CA ILE A 276 0.00 -5.17 -6.13
C ILE A 276 -0.85 -6.43 -6.33
N LEU A 277 -1.72 -6.42 -7.34
CA LEU A 277 -2.57 -7.56 -7.67
C LEU A 277 -1.74 -8.76 -8.14
N THR A 278 -0.75 -8.52 -9.01
CA THR A 278 0.11 -9.56 -9.56
C THR A 278 0.92 -10.28 -8.48
N VAL A 279 1.61 -9.56 -7.59
CA VAL A 279 2.43 -10.16 -6.54
C VAL A 279 1.58 -10.89 -5.50
N PHE A 280 0.37 -10.39 -5.21
CA PHE A 280 -0.57 -11.06 -4.32
C PHE A 280 -1.00 -12.44 -4.86
N PHE A 281 -1.46 -12.50 -6.11
CA PHE A 281 -1.85 -13.77 -6.72
C PHE A 281 -0.65 -14.70 -6.93
N CYS A 282 0.54 -14.15 -7.19
CA CYS A 282 1.79 -14.91 -7.18
C CYS A 282 2.01 -15.60 -5.82
N GLY A 283 1.86 -14.87 -4.71
CA GLY A 283 1.93 -15.39 -3.34
C GLY A 283 0.92 -16.49 -3.05
N ILE A 284 -0.35 -16.32 -3.46
CA ILE A 284 -1.41 -17.34 -3.31
C ILE A 284 -1.01 -18.65 -4.02
N VAL A 285 -0.59 -18.55 -5.28
CA VAL A 285 -0.24 -19.70 -6.12
C VAL A 285 1.03 -20.37 -5.59
N MET A 286 2.05 -19.62 -5.20
CA MET A 286 3.26 -20.18 -4.58
C MET A 286 2.93 -20.90 -3.27
N SER A 287 2.10 -20.31 -2.42
CA SER A 287 1.66 -20.95 -1.18
C SER A 287 0.88 -22.25 -1.45
N HIS A 288 0.20 -22.39 -2.59
CA HIS A 288 -0.56 -23.61 -2.91
C HIS A 288 0.29 -24.69 -3.58
N TYR A 289 1.09 -24.32 -4.58
CA TYR A 289 1.85 -25.27 -5.39
C TYR A 289 3.31 -25.38 -4.95
N THR A 290 3.99 -24.25 -4.78
CA THR A 290 5.42 -24.22 -4.44
C THR A 290 5.68 -24.74 -3.02
N TRP A 291 4.81 -24.41 -2.06
CA TRP A 291 4.92 -24.89 -0.67
C TRP A 291 5.06 -26.41 -0.56
N HIS A 292 4.36 -27.16 -1.42
CA HIS A 292 4.41 -28.63 -1.40
C HIS A 292 5.64 -29.21 -2.11
N ASN A 293 6.31 -28.42 -2.97
CA ASN A 293 7.49 -28.85 -3.72
C ASN A 293 8.82 -28.56 -2.99
N VAL A 294 8.81 -27.71 -1.95
CA VAL A 294 10.00 -27.39 -1.14
C VAL A 294 10.20 -28.37 0.02
N THR A 295 11.43 -28.45 0.52
CA THR A 295 11.77 -29.31 1.68
C THR A 295 11.14 -28.80 2.98
N GLU A 296 10.99 -29.65 4.01
CA GLU A 296 10.42 -29.23 5.31
C GLU A 296 11.24 -28.12 5.97
N SER A 297 12.57 -28.18 5.91
CA SER A 297 13.46 -27.12 6.41
C SER A 297 13.23 -25.80 5.66
N SER A 298 13.02 -25.85 4.34
CA SER A 298 12.66 -24.68 3.55
C SER A 298 11.30 -24.12 3.90
N ARG A 299 10.29 -24.95 4.20
CA ARG A 299 8.95 -24.47 4.60
C ARG A 299 9.00 -23.60 5.85
N VAL A 300 9.72 -24.06 6.88
CA VAL A 300 9.91 -23.30 8.12
C VAL A 300 10.66 -22.00 7.84
N THR A 301 11.78 -22.09 7.12
CA THR A 301 12.62 -20.93 6.78
C THR A 301 11.85 -19.90 5.97
N THR A 302 11.10 -20.33 4.96
CA THR A 302 10.26 -19.49 4.08
C THR A 302 9.23 -18.72 4.87
N LYS A 303 8.52 -19.39 5.79
CA LYS A 303 7.50 -18.76 6.62
C LYS A 303 8.09 -17.64 7.48
N HIS A 304 9.22 -17.88 8.12
CA HIS A 304 9.88 -16.87 8.96
C HIS A 304 10.55 -15.76 8.14
N ALA A 305 11.18 -16.10 7.01
CA ALA A 305 11.82 -15.12 6.13
C ALA A 305 10.82 -14.11 5.56
N PHE A 306 9.67 -14.57 5.07
CA PHE A 306 8.66 -13.68 4.49
C PHE A 306 7.97 -12.83 5.56
N ALA A 307 7.69 -13.42 6.73
CA ALA A 307 7.13 -12.68 7.86
C ALA A 307 8.09 -11.59 8.38
N THR A 308 9.38 -11.91 8.54
CA THR A 308 10.39 -10.94 9.00
C THR A 308 10.64 -9.83 8.00
N LEU A 309 10.69 -10.15 6.69
CA LEU A 309 10.85 -9.15 5.64
C LEU A 309 9.64 -8.20 5.57
N SER A 310 8.42 -8.74 5.66
CA SER A 310 7.17 -7.96 5.77
C SER A 310 7.20 -7.03 6.97
N PHE A 311 7.55 -7.56 8.15
CA PHE A 311 7.61 -6.81 9.40
C PHE A 311 8.62 -5.65 9.36
N VAL A 312 9.81 -5.86 8.82
CA VAL A 312 10.81 -4.80 8.68
C VAL A 312 10.34 -3.73 7.68
N ALA A 313 9.78 -4.15 6.54
CA ALA A 313 9.24 -3.22 5.54
C ALA A 313 8.07 -2.39 6.11
N GLU A 314 7.23 -3.01 6.94
CA GLU A 314 6.13 -2.35 7.64
C GLU A 314 6.62 -1.27 8.60
N ILE A 315 7.54 -1.60 9.52
CA ILE A 315 8.11 -0.61 10.46
C ILE A 315 8.77 0.54 9.68
N PHE A 316 9.46 0.23 8.58
CA PHE A 316 10.02 1.23 7.69
C PHE A 316 8.95 2.19 7.19
N ILE A 317 7.83 1.69 6.65
CA ILE A 317 6.75 2.54 6.11
C ILE A 317 6.22 3.49 7.19
N PHE A 318 5.86 2.99 8.38
CA PHE A 318 5.29 3.85 9.43
C PHE A 318 6.26 4.91 9.94
N LEU A 319 7.51 4.51 10.14
CA LEU A 319 8.55 5.44 10.55
C LEU A 319 8.77 6.50 9.48
N TYR A 320 8.84 6.10 8.20
CA TYR A 320 9.06 7.00 7.08
C TYR A 320 7.90 7.96 6.86
N VAL A 321 6.65 7.49 6.91
CA VAL A 321 5.42 8.33 6.84
C VAL A 321 5.34 9.29 8.03
N GLY A 322 5.67 8.82 9.25
CA GLY A 322 5.69 9.68 10.44
C GLY A 322 6.72 10.82 10.34
N MET A 323 7.88 10.54 9.74
CA MET A 323 8.91 11.55 9.49
C MET A 323 8.49 12.54 8.38
N ASP A 324 7.88 12.04 7.30
CA ASP A 324 7.44 12.82 6.14
C ASP A 324 6.25 13.75 6.44
N ALA A 325 5.36 13.36 7.36
CA ALA A 325 4.18 14.15 7.74
C ALA A 325 4.52 15.57 8.26
N LEU A 326 5.75 15.77 8.75
CA LEU A 326 6.23 17.03 9.32
C LEU A 326 7.06 17.88 8.34
N ASP A 327 7.13 17.50 7.06
CA ASP A 327 7.85 18.28 6.06
C ASP A 327 7.14 19.60 5.74
N ILE A 328 7.74 20.69 6.21
CA ILE A 328 7.21 22.06 6.11
C ILE A 328 7.02 22.52 4.66
N GLU A 329 7.77 21.97 3.69
CA GLU A 329 7.64 22.36 2.28
C GLU A 329 6.30 21.94 1.69
N LYS A 330 5.78 20.77 2.09
CA LYS A 330 4.46 20.29 1.68
C LYS A 330 3.34 21.13 2.28
N TRP A 331 3.48 21.55 3.54
CA TRP A 331 2.50 22.42 4.20
C TRP A 331 2.49 23.85 3.65
N ARG A 332 3.62 24.32 3.10
CA ARG A 332 3.73 25.66 2.51
C ARG A 332 2.89 25.81 1.23
N PHE A 333 2.59 24.70 0.54
CA PHE A 333 1.74 24.69 -0.67
C PHE A 333 0.29 25.08 -0.38
N VAL A 334 -0.24 24.83 0.83
CA VAL A 334 -1.66 25.05 1.19
C VAL A 334 -1.95 26.50 1.67
N SER A 335 -1.04 27.45 1.43
CA SER A 335 -1.13 28.91 1.68
C SER A 335 -0.73 29.41 3.08
N ASN A 336 -0.52 30.73 3.16
CA ASN A 336 0.07 31.51 4.27
C ASN A 336 -0.67 31.45 5.63
N THR A 337 -1.80 30.72 5.74
CA THR A 337 -2.59 30.64 6.98
C THR A 337 -2.78 29.18 7.41
N PRO A 338 -2.32 28.77 8.60
CA PRO A 338 -2.45 27.38 9.07
C PRO A 338 -3.91 26.91 9.22
N GLY A 339 -4.86 27.83 9.39
CA GLY A 339 -6.28 27.52 9.56
C GLY A 339 -6.97 26.94 8.31
N THR A 340 -6.60 27.38 7.11
CA THR A 340 -7.18 26.87 5.86
C THR A 340 -6.68 25.46 5.56
N SER A 341 -5.39 25.19 5.81
CA SER A 341 -4.81 23.87 5.63
C SER A 341 -5.44 22.82 6.56
N VAL A 342 -5.60 23.14 7.85
CA VAL A 342 -6.29 22.25 8.79
C VAL A 342 -7.75 22.02 8.38
N ALA A 343 -8.45 23.05 7.89
CA ALA A 343 -9.81 22.91 7.41
C ALA A 343 -9.91 21.96 6.20
N VAL A 344 -9.00 22.10 5.22
CA VAL A 344 -8.93 21.22 4.04
C VAL A 344 -8.68 19.78 4.44
N SER A 345 -7.66 19.52 5.26
CA SER A 345 -7.35 18.17 5.74
C SER A 345 -8.52 17.56 6.52
N SER A 346 -9.16 18.35 7.40
CA SER A 346 -10.33 17.88 8.15
C SER A 346 -11.52 17.55 7.25
N ILE A 347 -11.76 18.34 6.20
CA ILE A 347 -12.83 18.08 5.23
C ILE A 347 -12.54 16.81 4.44
N LEU A 348 -11.30 16.65 3.94
CA LEU A 348 -10.90 15.44 3.21
C LEU A 348 -11.04 14.19 4.06
N ILE A 349 -10.54 14.21 5.31
CA ILE A 349 -10.71 13.09 6.26
C ILE A 349 -12.20 12.80 6.48
N GLY A 350 -13.02 13.82 6.70
CA GLY A 350 -14.46 13.67 6.85
C GLY A 350 -15.12 13.04 5.63
N LEU A 351 -14.76 13.48 4.42
CA LEU A 351 -15.29 12.93 3.16
C LEU A 351 -14.87 11.49 2.93
N VAL A 352 -13.63 11.12 3.25
CA VAL A 352 -13.14 9.74 3.16
C VAL A 352 -13.91 8.83 4.12
N LEU A 353 -14.11 9.25 5.38
CA LEU A 353 -14.89 8.50 6.36
C LEU A 353 -16.36 8.34 5.95
N VAL A 354 -16.97 9.40 5.42
CA VAL A 354 -18.36 9.35 4.92
C VAL A 354 -18.45 8.45 3.69
N GLY A 355 -17.51 8.57 2.75
CA GLY A 355 -17.41 7.70 1.57
C GLY A 355 -17.37 6.23 1.96
N ARG A 356 -16.46 5.88 2.89
CA ARG A 356 -16.34 4.55 3.49
C ARG A 356 -17.66 4.06 4.09
N ALA A 357 -18.24 4.81 5.02
CA ALA A 357 -19.49 4.43 5.65
C ALA A 357 -20.62 4.22 4.61
N ALA A 358 -20.69 5.08 3.60
CA ALA A 358 -21.72 5.05 2.57
C ALA A 358 -21.69 3.79 1.70
N PHE A 359 -20.53 3.16 1.47
CA PHE A 359 -20.49 1.87 0.74
C PHE A 359 -20.48 0.66 1.67
N VAL A 360 -19.80 0.72 2.83
CA VAL A 360 -19.65 -0.45 3.70
C VAL A 360 -20.99 -0.92 4.25
N PHE A 361 -21.86 -0.03 4.74
CA PHE A 361 -23.16 -0.43 5.31
C PHE A 361 -24.12 -1.01 4.26
N PRO A 362 -24.37 -0.35 3.10
CA PRO A 362 -25.28 -0.89 2.10
C PRO A 362 -24.76 -2.18 1.44
N LEU A 363 -23.47 -2.26 1.10
CA LEU A 363 -22.91 -3.44 0.45
C LEU A 363 -22.80 -4.63 1.41
N SER A 364 -22.53 -4.38 2.69
CA SER A 364 -22.58 -5.45 3.70
C SER A 364 -23.99 -5.95 3.94
N PHE A 365 -25.01 -5.08 3.89
CA PHE A 365 -26.42 -5.49 3.92
C PHE A 365 -26.77 -6.37 2.71
N LEU A 366 -26.37 -5.96 1.50
CA LEU A 366 -26.58 -6.71 0.27
C LEU A 366 -25.87 -8.09 0.31
N SER A 367 -24.61 -8.12 0.76
CA SER A 367 -23.85 -9.36 0.93
C SER A 367 -24.48 -10.29 1.98
N ASN A 368 -24.97 -9.73 3.09
CA ASN A 368 -25.65 -10.49 4.13
C ASN A 368 -26.99 -11.09 3.68
N LEU A 369 -27.65 -10.47 2.70
CA LEU A 369 -28.87 -11.02 2.08
C LEU A 369 -28.56 -12.20 1.15
N ALA A 370 -27.43 -12.14 0.43
CA ALA A 370 -26.99 -13.21 -0.46
C ALA A 370 -26.46 -14.46 0.30
N ARG A 371 -26.08 -14.31 1.57
CA ARG A 371 -25.51 -15.39 2.39
C ARG A 371 -26.59 -16.26 3.04
N LYS A 372 -26.52 -17.57 2.79
CA LYS A 372 -27.49 -18.56 3.28
C LYS A 372 -27.24 -19.04 4.72
N THR A 373 -26.01 -18.95 5.24
CA THR A 373 -25.63 -19.44 6.57
C THR A 373 -25.38 -18.29 7.56
N PRO A 374 -25.87 -18.39 8.82
CA PRO A 374 -25.77 -17.32 9.80
C PRO A 374 -24.34 -17.08 10.32
N THR A 375 -23.47 -18.09 10.29
CA THR A 375 -22.05 -17.99 10.69
C THR A 375 -21.18 -17.23 9.69
N GLU A 376 -21.71 -16.92 8.51
CA GLU A 376 -21.01 -16.19 7.46
C GLU A 376 -21.40 -14.72 7.39
N LYS A 377 -22.43 -14.29 8.14
CA LYS A 377 -22.91 -12.91 8.10
C LYS A 377 -21.90 -11.96 8.73
N ILE A 378 -21.65 -10.85 8.04
CA ILE A 378 -20.82 -9.75 8.57
C ILE A 378 -21.62 -9.09 9.68
N THR A 379 -21.14 -9.22 10.91
CA THR A 379 -21.79 -8.63 12.09
C THR A 379 -21.65 -7.12 12.09
N PHE A 380 -22.56 -6.41 12.76
CA PHE A 380 -22.52 -4.94 12.86
C PHE A 380 -21.17 -4.44 13.44
N ARG A 381 -20.59 -5.14 14.41
CA ARG A 381 -19.26 -4.82 14.95
C ARG A 381 -18.15 -4.92 13.88
N GLN A 382 -18.23 -5.92 13.01
CA GLN A 382 -17.29 -6.07 11.89
C GLN A 382 -17.52 -4.99 10.83
N GLN A 383 -18.77 -4.61 10.55
CA GLN A 383 -19.08 -3.51 9.61
C GLN A 383 -18.48 -2.18 10.10
N VAL A 384 -18.62 -1.89 11.41
CA VAL A 384 -17.99 -0.73 12.04
C VAL A 384 -16.48 -0.83 11.95
N GLY A 385 -15.89 -2.01 12.21
CA GLY A 385 -14.46 -2.25 12.02
C GLY A 385 -13.98 -1.92 10.60
N VAL A 386 -14.63 -2.45 9.56
CA VAL A 386 -14.27 -2.16 8.15
C VAL A 386 -14.47 -0.69 7.76
N SER A 387 -15.36 0.03 8.45
CA SER A 387 -15.62 1.44 8.16
C SER A 387 -14.63 2.40 8.83
N PHE A 388 -14.07 2.02 9.98
CA PHE A 388 -13.22 2.90 10.82
C PHE A 388 -11.73 2.54 10.83
N PHE A 389 -11.35 1.39 10.29
CA PHE A 389 -9.96 1.06 10.02
C PHE A 389 -9.70 1.31 8.52
N PRO A 390 -9.27 2.52 8.12
CA PRO A 390 -8.64 2.77 6.83
C PRO A 390 -7.18 2.37 6.82
#